data_AF-A0A8J4FU01-F1
#
_entry.id   AF-A0A8J4FU01-F1
#
_cell.length_a   1.000
_cell.length_b   1.000
_cell.length_c   1.000
_cell.angle_alpha   90.00
_cell.angle_beta   90.00
_cell.angle_gamma   90.00
#
_symmetry.space_group_name_H-M   'P 1'
#
loop_
_entity.id
_entity.type
_entity.pdbx_description
1 polymer ?
#
loop_
_entity_poly.entity_id
_entity_poly.type
_entity_poly.pdbx_seq_one_letter_code
_entity_poly.pdbx_strand_id
1 'polypeptide(L)'
;MVCFLAVISNVSDDLAGSPSIRFPLQARNLLWKDLTGQQLESIRHPHPKKGLTGRDLLAKYNGLTDYQQNRKTAIHLDVYINTLQFGEEQKFSDDKLSGLFSIVKTVHHRSTDEALTMERSFLLFKELLLMHSVQRPPYSLGLFTYAEMRKIMEWMLDSYYRHYKLYQYSYTNRITLSATYSSPSDIVELPPELPPLAKALTQAEHDAVLTAEERKREQDAAAAAAAAAEAAEAERQAKLREEYEAAIPDEIKDRVAAALEQELGRLQRVMEEQFAAQQAELLAKIALLESGGGGGKTGLTPGSSLVTPGASVQRPMSSSSQSQAKHAAATAAVAAAAAAASPAAPPS
;
A
#
# COMPACT_ATOMS: atom_id res chain seq x y z
N MET A 1 -14.44 -43.70 -13.97
CA MET A 1 -13.40 -42.95 -14.70
C MET A 1 -13.98 -42.05 -15.81
N VAL A 2 -15.04 -42.44 -16.54
CA VAL A 2 -15.61 -41.61 -17.63
C VAL A 2 -16.42 -40.40 -17.13
N CYS A 3 -17.16 -40.50 -16.01
CA CYS A 3 -18.00 -39.40 -15.51
C CYS A 3 -17.23 -38.15 -15.04
N PHE A 4 -15.92 -38.23 -14.79
CA PHE A 4 -15.14 -37.09 -14.29
C PHE A 4 -14.81 -36.07 -15.39
N LEU A 5 -14.72 -36.52 -16.65
CA LEU A 5 -14.47 -35.63 -17.81
C LEU A 5 -15.72 -34.84 -18.23
N ALA A 6 -16.92 -35.36 -17.99
CA ALA A 6 -18.17 -34.67 -18.27
C ALA A 6 -18.37 -33.43 -17.37
N VAL A 7 -17.98 -33.53 -16.08
CA VAL A 7 -18.03 -32.40 -15.14
C VAL A 7 -17.07 -31.28 -15.53
N ILE A 8 -15.91 -31.62 -16.12
CA ILE A 8 -14.89 -30.63 -16.54
C ILE A 8 -15.38 -29.76 -17.70
N SER A 9 -16.26 -30.28 -18.57
CA SER A 9 -16.82 -29.48 -19.68
C SER A 9 -17.97 -28.58 -19.22
N ASN A 10 -18.83 -29.06 -18.32
CA ASN A 10 -20.08 -28.37 -17.96
C ASN A 10 -19.93 -27.29 -16.86
N VAL A 11 -18.72 -27.07 -16.33
CA VAL A 11 -18.39 -26.04 -15.33
C VAL A 11 -17.78 -24.78 -15.97
N SER A 12 -17.62 -24.74 -17.30
CA SER A 12 -17.01 -23.60 -18.00
C SER A 12 -17.99 -22.46 -18.36
N ASP A 13 -19.30 -22.73 -18.43
CA ASP A 13 -20.32 -21.73 -18.84
C ASP A 13 -21.01 -21.02 -17.66
N ASP A 14 -21.16 -21.66 -16.50
CA ASP A 14 -21.98 -21.14 -15.37
C ASP A 14 -21.22 -20.18 -14.42
N LEU A 15 -20.12 -19.56 -14.89
CA LEU A 15 -19.27 -18.67 -14.08
C LEU A 15 -19.16 -17.23 -14.63
N ALA A 16 -19.95 -16.87 -15.64
CA ALA A 16 -20.00 -15.53 -16.23
C ALA A 16 -20.52 -14.41 -15.29
N GLY A 17 -21.03 -14.76 -14.09
CA GLY A 17 -21.64 -13.81 -13.13
C GLY A 17 -20.86 -13.55 -11.84
N SER A 18 -19.71 -14.18 -11.60
CA SER A 18 -18.92 -13.97 -10.38
C SER A 18 -17.87 -12.87 -10.56
N PRO A 19 -17.68 -11.95 -9.59
CA PRO A 19 -16.65 -10.93 -9.69
C PRO A 19 -15.29 -11.60 -9.84
N SER A 20 -14.51 -11.16 -10.84
CA SER A 20 -13.18 -11.71 -11.10
C SER A 20 -12.28 -11.54 -9.88
N ILE A 21 -12.16 -12.60 -9.06
CA ILE A 21 -11.18 -12.70 -7.97
C ILE A 21 -9.82 -12.96 -8.61
N ARG A 22 -9.31 -11.95 -9.32
CA ARG A 22 -7.89 -11.84 -9.64
C ARG A 22 -7.20 -11.55 -8.33
N PHE A 23 -6.67 -12.58 -7.69
CA PHE A 23 -5.68 -12.37 -6.65
C PHE A 23 -4.58 -11.47 -7.25
N PRO A 24 -4.14 -10.40 -6.57
CA PRO A 24 -2.99 -9.62 -7.01
C PRO A 24 -1.73 -10.46 -6.82
N LEU A 25 -1.51 -11.40 -7.74
CA LEU A 25 -0.27 -12.14 -7.88
C LEU A 25 0.76 -11.17 -8.47
N GLN A 26 1.43 -10.44 -7.59
CA GLN A 26 2.69 -9.80 -7.91
C GLN A 26 3.62 -10.91 -8.42
N ALA A 27 3.75 -11.00 -9.74
CA ALA A 27 4.55 -12.00 -10.42
C ALA A 27 6.04 -11.70 -10.19
N ARG A 28 6.53 -12.08 -9.02
CA ARG A 28 7.95 -12.22 -8.73
C ARG A 28 8.30 -13.68 -8.95
N ASN A 29 9.31 -13.92 -9.77
CA ASN A 29 9.92 -15.23 -9.95
C ASN A 29 10.20 -15.84 -8.56
N LEU A 30 9.57 -16.98 -8.25
CA LEU A 30 9.70 -17.64 -6.94
C LEU A 30 10.96 -18.52 -6.83
N LEU A 31 11.71 -18.69 -7.92
CA LEU A 31 12.97 -19.43 -7.93
C LEU A 31 13.96 -18.82 -6.92
N TRP A 32 14.57 -19.66 -6.09
CA TRP A 32 15.54 -19.28 -5.05
C TRP A 32 15.00 -18.30 -3.97
N LYS A 33 13.69 -18.04 -3.91
CA LYS A 33 13.09 -17.11 -2.94
C LYS A 33 13.14 -17.63 -1.50
N ASP A 34 12.88 -18.93 -1.30
CA ASP A 34 12.66 -19.53 0.02
C ASP A 34 13.77 -20.49 0.45
N LEU A 35 14.34 -21.27 -0.48
CA LEU A 35 15.53 -22.10 -0.27
C LEU A 35 16.56 -21.81 -1.36
N THR A 36 17.80 -21.49 -0.96
CA THR A 36 18.99 -21.35 -1.81
C THR A 36 19.63 -22.73 -2.07
N GLY A 37 20.34 -22.91 -3.19
CA GLY A 37 20.94 -24.21 -3.55
C GLY A 37 21.89 -24.77 -2.49
N GLN A 38 22.67 -23.90 -1.85
CA GLN A 38 23.54 -24.28 -0.72
C GLN A 38 22.76 -24.78 0.51
N GLN A 39 21.54 -24.27 0.74
CA GLN A 39 20.67 -24.72 1.84
C GLN A 39 20.05 -26.08 1.51
N LEU A 40 19.62 -26.27 0.25
CA LEU A 40 19.06 -27.55 -0.22
C LEU A 40 20.10 -28.67 -0.16
N GLU A 41 21.33 -28.41 -0.61
CA GLU A 41 22.46 -29.35 -0.50
C GLU A 41 22.81 -29.64 0.97
N SER A 42 22.75 -28.63 1.85
CA SER A 42 22.93 -28.82 3.30
C SER A 42 21.82 -29.67 3.95
N ILE A 43 20.61 -29.68 3.39
CA ILE A 43 19.49 -30.52 3.84
C ILE A 43 19.65 -31.96 3.32
N ARG A 44 20.06 -32.13 2.06
CA ARG A 44 20.30 -33.45 1.42
C ARG A 44 21.50 -34.18 2.04
N HIS A 45 22.53 -33.43 2.43
CA HIS A 45 23.72 -33.96 3.09
C HIS A 45 23.97 -33.30 4.45
N PRO A 46 23.17 -33.65 5.50
CA PRO A 46 23.35 -33.11 6.84
C PRO A 46 24.75 -33.42 7.38
N HIS A 47 25.48 -32.39 7.80
CA HIS A 47 26.87 -32.56 8.24
C HIS A 47 26.96 -33.41 9.52
N PRO A 48 27.56 -34.62 9.49
CA PRO A 48 27.39 -35.63 10.53
C PRO A 48 27.90 -35.19 11.91
N LYS A 49 28.92 -34.31 11.97
CA LYS A 49 29.51 -33.86 13.23
C LYS A 49 28.65 -32.87 14.03
N LYS A 50 27.50 -32.41 13.50
CA LYS A 50 26.61 -31.47 14.20
C LYS A 50 25.38 -32.12 14.83
N GLY A 51 25.06 -33.39 14.52
CA GLY A 51 23.88 -34.08 15.04
C GLY A 51 22.52 -33.47 14.64
N LEU A 52 22.52 -32.43 13.80
CA LEU A 52 21.30 -31.80 13.27
C LEU A 52 20.73 -32.69 12.16
N THR A 53 19.44 -33.01 12.27
CA THR A 53 18.72 -33.68 11.19
C THR A 53 18.41 -32.68 10.06
N GLY A 54 18.13 -33.18 8.84
CA GLY A 54 17.65 -32.31 7.75
C GLY A 54 16.37 -31.54 8.13
N ARG A 55 15.53 -32.13 8.99
CA ARG A 55 14.37 -31.51 9.63
C ARG A 55 14.75 -30.28 10.47
N ASP A 56 15.79 -30.37 11.30
CA ASP A 56 16.27 -29.24 12.11
C ASP A 56 16.89 -28.12 11.28
N LEU A 57 17.52 -28.44 10.15
CA LEU A 57 18.07 -27.46 9.21
C LEU A 57 16.95 -26.71 8.48
N LEU A 58 15.96 -27.43 7.97
CA LEU A 58 14.76 -26.86 7.35
C LEU A 58 13.96 -25.97 8.33
N ALA A 59 13.84 -26.39 9.59
CA ALA A 59 13.27 -25.57 10.66
C ALA A 59 14.01 -24.22 10.78
N LYS A 60 15.35 -24.25 10.79
CA LYS A 60 16.19 -23.05 10.96
C LYS A 60 16.13 -22.11 9.77
N TYR A 61 16.19 -22.62 8.53
CA TYR A 61 16.15 -21.78 7.34
C TYR A 61 14.80 -21.07 7.16
N ASN A 62 13.69 -21.72 7.54
CA ASN A 62 12.37 -21.13 7.41
C ASN A 62 11.92 -20.31 8.64
N GLY A 63 12.71 -20.27 9.73
CA GLY A 63 12.38 -19.56 10.97
C GLY A 63 11.40 -20.30 11.91
N LEU A 64 11.21 -21.62 11.72
CA LEU A 64 10.28 -22.46 12.48
C LEU A 64 11.01 -23.19 13.64
N THR A 65 11.74 -22.46 14.47
CA THR A 65 12.49 -23.04 15.61
C THR A 65 11.61 -23.74 16.64
N ASP A 66 10.37 -23.30 16.78
CA ASP A 66 9.48 -23.68 17.89
C ASP A 66 8.67 -24.96 17.59
N TYR A 67 9.08 -25.75 16.60
CA TYR A 67 8.34 -26.91 16.10
C TYR A 67 8.09 -27.99 17.16
N GLN A 68 8.89 -28.05 18.22
CA GLN A 68 8.68 -28.95 19.38
C GLN A 68 7.58 -28.47 20.33
N GLN A 69 7.42 -27.13 20.47
CA GLN A 69 6.46 -26.53 21.40
C GLN A 69 5.10 -26.29 20.72
N ASN A 70 5.13 -25.86 19.46
CA ASN A 70 3.94 -25.49 18.71
C ASN A 70 3.58 -26.54 17.65
N ARG A 71 2.49 -27.29 17.89
CA ARG A 71 1.98 -28.31 16.96
C ARG A 71 1.63 -27.72 15.59
N LYS A 72 1.16 -26.47 15.49
CA LYS A 72 0.87 -25.81 14.20
C LYS A 72 2.15 -25.65 13.36
N THR A 73 3.28 -25.38 14.03
CA THR A 73 4.62 -25.25 13.44
C THR A 73 5.19 -26.61 13.01
N ALA A 74 4.94 -27.67 13.78
CA ALA A 74 5.29 -29.04 13.37
C ALA A 74 4.57 -29.44 12.06
N ILE A 75 3.27 -29.14 11.96
CA ILE A 75 2.45 -29.43 10.78
C ILE A 75 2.96 -28.68 9.53
N HIS A 76 3.35 -27.40 9.64
CA HIS A 76 4.01 -26.67 8.55
C HIS A 76 5.25 -27.40 8.05
N LEU A 77 6.07 -27.89 8.98
CA LEU A 77 7.33 -28.53 8.66
C LEU A 77 7.11 -29.90 8.00
N ASP A 78 6.10 -30.67 8.42
CA ASP A 78 5.75 -31.95 7.79
C ASP A 78 5.35 -31.77 6.32
N VAL A 79 4.57 -30.73 5.99
CA VAL A 79 4.24 -30.37 4.58
C VAL A 79 5.50 -30.05 3.79
N TYR A 80 6.45 -29.33 4.38
CA TYR A 80 7.73 -28.99 3.73
C TYR A 80 8.61 -30.23 3.50
N ILE A 81 8.70 -31.17 4.45
CA ILE A 81 9.42 -32.43 4.26
C ILE A 81 8.79 -33.26 3.14
N ASN A 82 7.46 -33.42 3.14
CA ASN A 82 6.76 -34.20 2.12
C ASN A 82 6.98 -33.62 0.70
N THR A 83 7.09 -32.29 0.60
CA THR A 83 7.40 -31.60 -0.67
C THR A 83 8.83 -31.90 -1.15
N LEU A 84 9.81 -31.93 -0.24
CA LEU A 84 11.18 -32.28 -0.57
C LEU A 84 11.33 -33.75 -0.96
N GLN A 85 10.72 -34.67 -0.20
CA GLN A 85 10.73 -36.11 -0.50
C GLN A 85 10.15 -36.40 -1.90
N PHE A 86 9.00 -35.80 -2.24
CA PHE A 86 8.43 -35.94 -3.58
C PHE A 86 9.37 -35.41 -4.69
N GLY A 87 10.10 -34.33 -4.41
CA GLY A 87 11.12 -33.80 -5.32
C GLY A 87 12.28 -34.77 -5.57
N GLU A 88 12.71 -35.50 -4.55
CA GLU A 88 13.74 -36.54 -4.66
C GLU A 88 13.22 -37.78 -5.39
N GLU A 89 12.00 -38.22 -5.11
CA GLU A 89 11.33 -39.33 -5.81
C GLU A 89 11.20 -39.08 -7.32
N GLN A 90 10.88 -37.84 -7.72
CA GLN A 90 10.82 -37.44 -9.13
C GLN A 90 12.17 -37.01 -9.72
N LYS A 91 13.25 -36.97 -8.91
CA LYS A 91 14.60 -36.53 -9.29
C LYS A 91 14.61 -35.14 -9.95
N PHE A 92 13.89 -34.20 -9.36
CA PHE A 92 13.89 -32.82 -9.84
C PHE A 92 15.26 -32.15 -9.65
N SER A 93 15.64 -31.30 -10.60
CA SER A 93 16.77 -30.37 -10.46
C SER A 93 16.51 -29.39 -9.31
N ASP A 94 17.57 -28.95 -8.65
CA ASP A 94 17.50 -28.08 -7.46
C ASP A 94 16.75 -26.76 -7.74
N ASP A 95 16.85 -26.21 -8.96
CA ASP A 95 16.02 -25.08 -9.44
C ASP A 95 14.51 -25.41 -9.35
N LYS A 96 14.10 -26.54 -9.95
CA LYS A 96 12.70 -26.99 -9.97
C LYS A 96 12.19 -27.30 -8.56
N LEU A 97 13.05 -27.87 -7.71
CA LEU A 97 12.71 -28.21 -6.33
C LEU A 97 12.52 -26.96 -5.46
N SER A 98 13.41 -25.96 -5.59
CA SER A 98 13.25 -24.64 -4.95
C SER A 98 11.96 -23.94 -5.40
N GLY A 99 11.67 -23.97 -6.72
CA GLY A 99 10.41 -23.43 -7.27
C GLY A 99 9.17 -24.13 -6.73
N LEU A 100 9.14 -25.47 -6.73
CA LEU A 100 8.01 -26.26 -6.20
C LEU A 100 7.79 -25.98 -4.72
N PHE A 101 8.87 -25.92 -3.93
CA PHE A 101 8.82 -25.60 -2.51
C PHE A 101 8.19 -24.22 -2.27
N SER A 102 8.62 -23.19 -3.00
CA SER A 102 8.07 -21.84 -2.85
C SER A 102 6.59 -21.75 -3.24
N ILE A 103 6.15 -22.50 -4.26
CA ILE A 103 4.74 -22.62 -4.63
C ILE A 103 3.93 -23.22 -3.47
N VAL A 104 4.33 -24.40 -2.95
CA VAL A 104 3.61 -25.07 -1.86
C VAL A 104 3.61 -24.23 -0.59
N LYS A 105 4.74 -23.62 -0.23
CA LYS A 105 4.84 -22.68 0.90
C LYS A 105 3.91 -21.48 0.75
N THR A 106 3.85 -20.87 -0.44
CA THR A 106 2.97 -19.72 -0.70
C THR A 106 1.49 -20.10 -0.61
N VAL A 107 1.11 -21.26 -1.17
CA VAL A 107 -0.27 -21.78 -1.08
C VAL A 107 -0.65 -22.09 0.36
N HIS A 108 0.23 -22.74 1.12
CA HIS A 108 -0.04 -23.10 2.52
C HIS A 108 -0.16 -21.87 3.42
N HIS A 109 0.75 -20.90 3.27
CA HIS A 109 0.76 -19.65 4.03
C HIS A 109 -0.54 -18.86 3.81
N ARG A 110 -0.93 -18.62 2.55
CA ARG A 110 -2.20 -17.94 2.23
C ARG A 110 -3.42 -18.73 2.68
N SER A 111 -3.41 -20.06 2.56
CA SER A 111 -4.51 -20.90 3.04
C SER A 111 -4.71 -20.82 4.55
N THR A 112 -3.61 -20.67 5.30
CA THR A 112 -3.60 -20.53 6.75
C THR A 112 -4.01 -19.13 7.21
N ASP A 113 -3.46 -18.07 6.60
CA ASP A 113 -3.70 -16.68 7.00
C ASP A 113 -5.10 -16.18 6.61
N GLU A 114 -5.50 -16.42 5.36
CA GLU A 114 -6.77 -15.94 4.79
C GLU A 114 -7.92 -16.94 4.99
N ALA A 115 -7.65 -18.08 5.65
CA ALA A 115 -8.59 -19.19 5.88
C ALA A 115 -9.34 -19.65 4.61
N LEU A 116 -8.62 -19.73 3.48
CA LEU A 116 -9.19 -19.98 2.16
C LEU A 116 -9.98 -21.29 2.08
N THR A 117 -11.11 -21.24 1.37
CA THR A 117 -11.83 -22.44 0.91
C THR A 117 -10.95 -23.31 0.00
N MET A 118 -11.12 -24.63 0.06
CA MET A 118 -10.38 -25.62 -0.74
C MET A 118 -10.33 -25.32 -2.25
N GLU A 119 -11.42 -24.82 -2.82
CA GLU A 119 -11.49 -24.46 -4.24
C GLU A 119 -10.59 -23.26 -4.58
N ARG A 120 -10.62 -22.20 -3.75
CA ARG A 120 -9.78 -21.00 -3.92
C ARG A 120 -8.30 -21.30 -3.76
N SER A 121 -7.91 -22.13 -2.79
CA SER A 121 -6.50 -22.54 -2.65
C SER A 121 -6.04 -23.45 -3.79
N PHE A 122 -6.91 -24.33 -4.31
CA PHE A 122 -6.62 -25.10 -5.52
C PHE A 122 -6.47 -24.22 -6.77
N LEU A 123 -7.31 -23.21 -6.94
CA LEU A 123 -7.18 -22.22 -8.03
C LEU A 123 -5.87 -21.44 -7.92
N LEU A 124 -5.52 -20.94 -6.73
CA LEU A 124 -4.24 -20.28 -6.45
C LEU A 124 -3.04 -21.19 -6.80
N PHE A 125 -3.09 -22.47 -6.38
CA PHE A 125 -2.05 -23.45 -6.70
C PHE A 125 -1.92 -23.70 -8.20
N LYS A 126 -3.05 -23.89 -8.91
CA LYS A 126 -3.09 -24.06 -10.36
C LYS A 126 -2.51 -22.85 -11.08
N GLU A 127 -2.86 -21.65 -10.66
CA GLU A 127 -2.37 -20.40 -11.26
C GLU A 127 -0.84 -20.24 -11.06
N LEU A 128 -0.35 -20.44 -9.83
CA LEU A 128 1.09 -20.40 -9.54
C LEU A 128 1.87 -21.47 -10.33
N LEU A 129 1.33 -22.69 -10.43
CA LEU A 129 1.96 -23.78 -11.18
C LEU A 129 2.00 -23.50 -12.70
N LEU A 130 0.93 -22.92 -13.25
CA LEU A 130 0.89 -22.49 -14.65
C LEU A 130 1.91 -21.38 -14.92
N MET A 131 2.01 -20.37 -14.03
CA MET A 131 3.01 -19.30 -14.17
C MET A 131 4.44 -19.85 -14.25
N HIS A 132 4.82 -20.80 -13.39
CA HIS A 132 6.18 -21.39 -13.37
C HIS A 132 6.41 -22.47 -14.45
N SER A 133 5.43 -22.73 -15.32
CA SER A 133 5.56 -23.63 -16.46
C SER A 133 5.65 -22.89 -17.81
N VAL A 134 4.90 -21.79 -17.96
CA VAL A 134 4.91 -20.98 -19.18
C VAL A 134 6.05 -19.97 -19.09
N GLN A 135 7.01 -20.05 -20.00
CA GLN A 135 8.11 -19.10 -20.10
C GLN A 135 7.58 -17.72 -20.54
N ARG A 136 7.59 -16.74 -19.62
CA ARG A 136 7.35 -15.33 -19.93
C ARG A 136 8.38 -14.45 -19.21
N PRO A 137 9.51 -14.10 -19.86
CA PRO A 137 10.41 -13.06 -19.34
C PRO A 137 9.60 -11.75 -19.19
N PRO A 138 9.74 -10.96 -18.11
CA PRO A 138 10.62 -11.12 -16.93
C PRO A 138 10.02 -11.89 -15.74
N TYR A 139 8.77 -12.37 -15.86
CA TYR A 139 7.95 -12.81 -14.73
C TYR A 139 8.12 -14.29 -14.36
N SER A 140 8.36 -15.15 -15.35
CA SER A 140 8.47 -16.60 -15.14
C SER A 140 9.54 -17.26 -16.01
N LEU A 141 10.30 -18.15 -15.38
CA LEU A 141 11.10 -19.16 -16.05
C LEU A 141 10.24 -20.42 -16.21
N GLY A 142 10.28 -21.05 -17.38
CA GLY A 142 9.55 -22.29 -17.66
C GLY A 142 10.24 -23.49 -17.03
N LEU A 143 10.10 -23.66 -15.72
CA LEU A 143 10.80 -24.68 -14.93
C LEU A 143 10.21 -26.08 -15.11
N PHE A 144 8.88 -26.16 -15.23
CA PHE A 144 8.14 -27.42 -15.23
C PHE A 144 7.65 -27.80 -16.61
N THR A 145 7.99 -29.02 -17.03
CA THR A 145 7.44 -29.68 -18.22
C THR A 145 6.00 -30.11 -17.94
N TYR A 146 5.15 -30.18 -18.97
CA TYR A 146 3.76 -30.63 -18.84
C TYR A 146 3.60 -32.00 -18.13
N ALA A 147 4.50 -32.95 -18.40
CA ALA A 147 4.51 -34.25 -17.72
C ALA A 147 4.84 -34.16 -16.22
N GLU A 148 5.73 -33.24 -15.83
CA GLU A 148 6.10 -32.99 -14.43
C GLU A 148 4.95 -32.27 -13.71
N MET A 149 4.32 -31.30 -14.37
CA MET A 149 3.14 -30.59 -13.86
C MET A 149 2.00 -31.55 -13.52
N ARG A 150 1.69 -32.52 -14.39
CA ARG A 150 0.64 -33.51 -14.13
C ARG A 150 0.92 -34.30 -12.85
N LYS A 151 2.15 -34.77 -12.66
CA LYS A 151 2.57 -35.48 -11.44
C LYS A 151 2.48 -34.60 -10.20
N ILE A 152 2.92 -33.35 -10.29
CA ILE A 152 2.83 -32.36 -9.21
C ILE A 152 1.37 -32.13 -8.79
N MET A 153 0.44 -31.99 -9.76
CA MET A 153 -0.98 -31.84 -9.47
C MET A 153 -1.58 -33.09 -8.80
N GLU A 154 -1.27 -34.28 -9.31
CA GLU A 154 -1.74 -35.56 -8.76
C GLU A 154 -1.24 -35.79 -7.33
N TRP A 155 0.06 -35.57 -7.08
CA TRP A 155 0.65 -35.61 -5.74
C TRP A 155 0.04 -34.59 -4.78
N MET A 156 -0.14 -33.34 -5.21
CA MET A 156 -0.72 -32.30 -4.35
C MET A 156 -2.19 -32.61 -3.99
N LEU A 157 -2.92 -33.26 -4.90
CA LEU A 157 -4.30 -33.71 -4.63
C LEU A 157 -4.36 -34.82 -3.58
N ASP A 158 -3.54 -35.88 -3.71
CA ASP A 158 -3.56 -37.01 -2.78
C ASP A 158 -2.88 -36.73 -1.42
N SER A 159 -1.80 -35.95 -1.40
CA SER A 159 -1.08 -35.63 -0.15
C SER A 159 -1.73 -34.48 0.61
N TYR A 160 -1.84 -33.31 -0.01
CA TYR A 160 -2.24 -32.06 0.67
C TYR A 160 -3.76 -31.89 0.69
N TYR A 161 -4.40 -31.88 -0.48
CA TYR A 161 -5.83 -31.52 -0.58
C TYR A 161 -6.75 -32.59 0.01
N ARG A 162 -6.37 -33.87 -0.02
CA ARG A 162 -7.03 -34.97 0.71
C ARG A 162 -7.21 -34.69 2.20
N HIS A 163 -6.28 -33.94 2.81
CA HIS A 163 -6.28 -33.59 4.24
C HIS A 163 -6.62 -32.12 4.50
N TYR A 164 -7.10 -31.37 3.50
CA TYR A 164 -7.30 -29.91 3.58
C TYR A 164 -8.16 -29.47 4.78
N LYS A 165 -9.26 -30.18 5.05
CA LYS A 165 -10.15 -29.89 6.20
C LYS A 165 -9.44 -30.05 7.55
N LEU A 166 -8.45 -30.94 7.66
CA LEU A 166 -7.67 -31.13 8.89
C LEU A 166 -6.72 -29.95 9.11
N TYR A 167 -6.06 -29.46 8.06
CA TYR A 167 -5.27 -28.23 8.13
C TYR A 167 -6.18 -27.06 8.55
N GLN A 168 -7.29 -26.83 7.84
CA GLN A 168 -8.24 -25.74 8.15
C GLN A 168 -8.69 -25.77 9.63
N TYR A 169 -9.04 -26.95 10.16
CA TYR A 169 -9.38 -27.11 11.57
C TYR A 169 -8.21 -26.82 12.53
N SER A 170 -6.99 -27.27 12.20
CA SER A 170 -5.81 -27.03 13.05
C SER A 170 -5.38 -25.55 13.12
N TYR A 171 -5.62 -24.77 12.06
CA TYR A 171 -5.29 -23.34 12.02
C TYR A 171 -6.38 -22.45 12.59
N THR A 172 -7.66 -22.86 12.50
CA THR A 172 -8.80 -22.18 13.11
C THR A 172 -8.55 -21.93 14.60
N ASN A 173 -8.59 -20.67 15.02
CA ASN A 173 -8.44 -20.31 16.42
C ASN A 173 -9.70 -20.68 17.20
N ARG A 174 -9.56 -21.56 18.20
CA ARG A 174 -10.69 -22.00 19.02
C ARG A 174 -11.07 -20.92 20.02
N ILE A 175 -12.08 -20.12 19.68
CA ILE A 175 -12.67 -19.14 20.59
C ILE A 175 -13.44 -19.88 21.68
N THR A 176 -12.83 -20.03 22.86
CA THR A 176 -13.49 -20.58 24.05
C THR A 176 -14.04 -19.45 24.89
N LEU A 177 -15.37 -19.27 24.89
CA LEU A 177 -16.04 -18.36 25.83
C LEU A 177 -16.07 -19.02 27.21
N SER A 178 -15.28 -18.48 28.15
CA SER A 178 -15.31 -18.89 29.55
C SER A 178 -16.27 -17.99 30.32
N ALA A 179 -17.51 -18.45 30.51
CA ALA A 179 -18.49 -17.75 31.34
C ALA A 179 -18.26 -18.06 32.82
N THR A 180 -17.64 -17.13 33.55
CA THR A 180 -17.57 -17.16 35.01
C THR A 180 -18.80 -16.47 35.60
N TYR A 181 -19.66 -17.22 36.29
CA TYR A 181 -20.73 -16.64 37.09
C TYR A 181 -20.19 -16.22 38.46
N SER A 182 -20.14 -14.92 38.71
CA SER A 182 -19.94 -14.37 40.05
C SER A 182 -21.31 -14.28 40.75
N SER A 183 -21.40 -14.76 41.99
CA SER A 183 -22.60 -14.53 42.79
C SER A 183 -22.77 -13.03 43.06
N PRO A 184 -23.99 -12.47 43.12
CA PRO A 184 -24.22 -11.12 43.63
C PRO A 184 -23.64 -10.88 45.03
N SER A 185 -23.41 -11.95 45.81
CA SER A 185 -22.74 -11.89 47.11
C SER A 185 -21.22 -11.66 47.04
N ASP A 186 -20.56 -12.02 45.94
CA ASP A 186 -19.12 -11.81 45.72
C ASP A 186 -18.83 -10.44 45.09
N ILE A 187 -19.86 -9.82 44.49
CA ILE A 187 -19.81 -8.45 44.01
C ILE A 187 -19.99 -7.53 45.22
N VAL A 188 -18.88 -7.24 45.90
CA VAL A 188 -18.82 -6.06 46.76
C VAL A 188 -18.92 -4.85 45.82
N GLU A 189 -20.14 -4.33 45.65
CA GLU A 189 -20.41 -3.05 45.00
C GLU A 189 -19.77 -1.94 45.85
N LEU A 190 -18.46 -1.75 45.66
CA LEU A 190 -17.75 -0.63 46.23
C LEU A 190 -18.38 0.64 45.64
N PRO A 191 -18.89 1.58 46.46
CA PRO A 191 -19.51 2.78 45.93
C PRO A 191 -18.55 3.48 44.96
N PRO A 192 -19.01 3.96 43.79
CA PRO A 192 -18.15 4.71 42.90
C PRO A 192 -17.56 5.89 43.68
N GLU A 193 -16.26 6.15 43.52
CA GLU A 193 -15.59 7.27 44.18
C GLU A 193 -16.15 8.59 43.66
N LEU A 194 -17.21 9.06 44.32
CA LEU A 194 -17.84 10.33 43.99
C LEU A 194 -16.82 11.45 44.20
N PRO A 195 -16.59 12.31 43.19
CA PRO A 195 -15.70 13.45 43.36
C PRO A 195 -16.21 14.36 44.49
N PRO A 196 -15.33 14.96 45.30
CA PRO A 196 -15.74 15.85 46.37
C PRO A 196 -16.65 16.98 45.88
N LEU A 197 -17.63 17.40 46.68
CA LEU A 197 -18.58 18.47 46.34
C LEU A 197 -17.89 19.79 45.92
N ALA A 198 -16.64 20.01 46.32
CA ALA A 198 -15.81 21.14 45.84
C ALA A 198 -15.53 21.12 44.32
N LYS A 199 -15.81 20.01 43.62
CA LYS A 199 -15.71 19.86 42.16
C LYS A 199 -17.09 19.82 41.48
N ALA A 200 -18.19 20.04 42.21
CA ALA A 200 -19.52 20.07 41.63
C ALA A 200 -19.68 21.30 40.72
N LEU A 201 -20.17 21.07 39.51
CA LEU A 201 -20.61 22.13 38.60
C LEU A 201 -21.91 22.73 39.14
N THR A 202 -22.08 24.05 39.00
CA THR A 202 -23.40 24.66 39.17
C THR A 202 -24.33 24.23 38.04
N GLN A 203 -25.65 24.27 38.26
CA GLN A 203 -26.64 23.87 37.25
C GLN A 203 -26.43 24.62 35.91
N ALA A 204 -26.14 25.93 35.97
CA ALA A 204 -25.90 26.74 34.79
C ALA A 204 -24.61 26.35 34.02
N GLU A 205 -23.56 25.93 34.72
CA GLU A 205 -22.33 25.44 34.07
C GLU A 205 -22.54 24.04 33.47
N HIS A 206 -23.27 23.17 34.16
CA HIS A 206 -23.64 21.85 33.65
C HIS A 206 -24.47 21.94 32.37
N ASP A 207 -25.51 22.79 32.36
CA ASP A 207 -26.37 22.99 31.20
C ASP A 207 -25.61 23.69 30.05
N ALA A 208 -24.63 24.54 30.37
CA ALA A 208 -23.71 25.11 29.38
C ALA A 208 -22.75 24.07 28.77
N VAL A 209 -22.31 23.06 29.54
CA VAL A 209 -21.52 21.93 29.03
C VAL A 209 -22.36 21.05 28.12
N LEU A 210 -23.55 20.63 28.55
CA LEU A 210 -24.45 19.80 27.72
C LEU A 210 -24.78 20.48 26.40
N THR A 211 -25.21 21.76 26.43
CA THR A 211 -25.50 22.51 25.19
C THR A 211 -24.26 22.79 24.33
N ALA A 212 -23.04 22.72 24.88
CA ALA A 212 -21.80 22.79 24.10
C ALA A 212 -21.44 21.43 23.47
N GLU A 213 -21.69 20.32 24.15
CA GLU A 213 -21.52 18.97 23.64
C GLU A 213 -22.54 18.63 22.55
N GLU A 214 -23.81 19.02 22.73
CA GLU A 214 -24.86 18.91 21.70
C GLU A 214 -24.48 19.70 20.45
N ARG A 215 -24.08 20.98 20.58
CA ARG A 215 -23.61 21.79 19.44
C ARG A 215 -22.38 21.21 18.75
N LYS A 216 -21.43 20.62 19.48
CA LYS A 216 -20.29 19.89 18.87
C LYS A 216 -20.78 18.68 18.09
N ARG A 217 -21.65 17.86 18.67
CA ARG A 217 -22.22 16.67 18.03
C ARG A 217 -23.02 17.02 16.77
N GLU A 218 -23.76 18.12 16.79
CA GLU A 218 -24.46 18.67 15.61
C GLU A 218 -23.48 19.17 14.54
N GLN A 219 -22.40 19.87 14.93
CA GLN A 219 -21.35 20.31 14.01
C GLN A 219 -20.59 19.13 13.38
N ASP A 220 -20.22 18.13 14.16
CA ASP A 220 -19.55 16.91 13.68
C ASP A 220 -20.47 16.10 12.74
N ALA A 221 -21.76 16.00 13.08
CA ALA A 221 -22.76 15.37 12.21
C ALA A 221 -22.98 16.16 10.90
N ALA A 222 -23.03 17.49 10.97
CA ALA A 222 -23.15 18.35 9.78
C ALA A 222 -21.89 18.29 8.90
N ALA A 223 -20.70 18.26 9.49
CA ALA A 223 -19.44 18.09 8.78
C ALA A 223 -19.33 16.71 8.11
N ALA A 224 -19.74 15.64 8.82
CA ALA A 224 -19.80 14.30 8.25
C ALA A 224 -20.83 14.20 7.11
N ALA A 225 -21.99 14.84 7.24
CA ALA A 225 -23.00 14.90 6.19
C ALA A 225 -22.53 15.71 4.96
N ALA A 226 -21.83 16.83 5.17
CA ALA A 226 -21.24 17.62 4.09
C ALA A 226 -20.14 16.84 3.35
N ALA A 227 -19.23 16.18 4.07
CA ALA A 227 -18.19 15.35 3.46
C ALA A 227 -18.77 14.14 2.70
N ALA A 228 -19.86 13.53 3.21
CA ALA A 228 -20.56 12.46 2.51
C ALA A 228 -21.27 12.96 1.23
N ALA A 229 -21.83 14.18 1.25
CA ALA A 229 -22.42 14.81 0.08
C ALA A 229 -21.35 15.15 -0.98
N GLU A 230 -20.22 15.75 -0.58
CA GLU A 230 -19.09 16.06 -1.47
C GLU A 230 -18.52 14.78 -2.10
N ALA A 231 -18.35 13.71 -1.34
CA ALA A 231 -17.92 12.42 -1.88
C ALA A 231 -18.91 11.82 -2.90
N ALA A 232 -20.21 11.92 -2.63
CA ALA A 232 -21.25 11.46 -3.55
C ALA A 232 -21.36 12.34 -4.82
N GLU A 233 -21.10 13.64 -4.71
CA GLU A 233 -21.01 14.54 -5.86
C GLU A 233 -19.76 14.27 -6.69
N ALA A 234 -18.60 14.03 -6.06
CA ALA A 234 -17.38 13.63 -6.74
C ALA A 234 -17.53 12.29 -7.49
N GLU A 235 -18.22 11.31 -6.90
CA GLU A 235 -18.53 10.03 -7.58
C GLU A 235 -19.46 10.24 -8.79
N ARG A 236 -20.47 11.12 -8.67
CA ARG A 236 -21.34 11.49 -9.80
C ARG A 236 -20.57 12.21 -10.90
N GLN A 237 -19.69 13.14 -10.55
CA GLN A 237 -18.83 13.85 -11.51
C GLN A 237 -17.84 12.91 -12.20
N ALA A 238 -17.28 11.93 -11.48
CA ALA A 238 -16.41 10.91 -12.07
C ALA A 238 -17.14 10.05 -13.10
N LYS A 239 -18.34 9.51 -12.76
CA LYS A 239 -19.17 8.74 -13.70
C LYS A 239 -19.58 9.55 -14.92
N LEU A 240 -20.05 10.78 -14.71
CA LEU A 240 -20.42 11.69 -15.80
C LEU A 240 -19.20 11.98 -16.71
N ARG A 241 -18.01 12.15 -16.13
CA ARG A 241 -16.76 12.33 -16.88
C ARG A 241 -16.39 11.08 -17.68
N GLU A 242 -16.49 9.89 -17.11
CA GLU A 242 -16.26 8.62 -17.81
C GLU A 242 -17.24 8.44 -18.98
N GLU A 243 -18.53 8.75 -18.77
CA GLU A 243 -19.56 8.76 -19.82
C GLU A 243 -19.22 9.73 -20.95
N TYR A 244 -18.79 10.97 -20.64
CA TYR A 244 -18.34 11.92 -21.66
C TYR A 244 -17.06 11.47 -22.37
N GLU A 245 -16.05 10.95 -21.65
CA GLU A 245 -14.79 10.48 -22.24
C GLU A 245 -15.00 9.27 -23.19
N ALA A 246 -16.00 8.42 -22.90
CA ALA A 246 -16.43 7.32 -23.77
C ALA A 246 -17.31 7.79 -24.94
N ALA A 247 -18.14 8.82 -24.75
CA ALA A 247 -19.03 9.35 -25.80
C ALA A 247 -18.32 10.21 -26.86
N ILE A 248 -17.13 10.74 -26.58
CA ILE A 248 -16.33 11.50 -27.55
C ILE A 248 -15.66 10.52 -28.54
N PRO A 249 -15.97 10.57 -29.85
CA PRO A 249 -15.27 9.76 -30.86
C PRO A 249 -13.80 10.13 -30.97
N ASP A 250 -12.94 9.14 -31.22
CA ASP A 250 -11.49 9.34 -31.22
C ASP A 250 -11.02 10.32 -32.30
N GLU A 251 -11.71 10.39 -33.45
CA GLU A 251 -11.47 11.40 -34.50
C GLU A 251 -11.58 12.86 -33.98
N ILE A 252 -12.42 13.11 -32.97
CA ILE A 252 -12.56 14.44 -32.35
C ILE A 252 -11.41 14.67 -31.36
N LYS A 253 -11.01 13.65 -30.60
CA LYS A 253 -9.86 13.73 -29.67
C LYS A 253 -8.58 14.08 -30.43
N ASP A 254 -8.32 13.42 -31.56
CA ASP A 254 -7.14 13.66 -32.38
C ASP A 254 -7.11 15.07 -32.99
N ARG A 255 -8.25 15.55 -33.49
CA ARG A 255 -8.38 16.92 -34.03
C ARG A 255 -8.23 18.00 -32.96
N VAL A 256 -8.80 17.77 -31.77
CA VAL A 256 -8.66 18.69 -30.64
C VAL A 256 -7.22 18.70 -30.10
N ALA A 257 -6.57 17.52 -30.02
CA ALA A 257 -5.17 17.43 -29.62
C ALA A 257 -4.25 18.16 -30.60
N ALA A 258 -4.41 17.95 -31.91
CA ALA A 258 -3.62 18.65 -32.93
C ALA A 258 -3.84 20.17 -32.93
N ALA A 259 -5.08 20.64 -32.71
CA ALA A 259 -5.38 22.06 -32.59
C ALA A 259 -4.80 22.67 -31.31
N LEU A 260 -4.88 21.95 -30.18
CA LEU A 260 -4.30 22.38 -28.91
C LEU A 260 -2.77 22.48 -28.99
N GLU A 261 -2.11 21.51 -29.63
CA GLU A 261 -0.66 21.51 -29.83
C GLU A 261 -0.20 22.67 -30.74
N GLN A 262 -0.97 23.00 -31.77
CA GLN A 262 -0.72 24.19 -32.61
C GLN A 262 -0.86 25.49 -31.82
N GLU A 263 -1.91 25.65 -31.00
CA GLU A 263 -2.08 26.85 -30.17
C GLU A 263 -1.06 26.94 -29.03
N LEU A 264 -0.68 25.82 -28.41
CA LEU A 264 0.40 25.78 -27.42
C LEU A 264 1.75 26.16 -28.06
N GLY A 265 2.06 25.64 -29.26
CA GLY A 265 3.26 26.03 -30.00
C GLY A 265 3.24 27.51 -30.43
N ARG A 266 2.07 28.06 -30.75
CA ARG A 266 1.89 29.50 -31.03
C ARG A 266 2.11 30.35 -29.77
N LEU A 267 1.55 29.94 -28.64
CA LEU A 267 1.71 30.60 -27.34
C LEU A 267 3.17 30.55 -26.84
N GLN A 268 3.86 29.42 -27.02
CA GLN A 268 5.27 29.27 -26.70
C GLN A 268 6.13 30.26 -27.48
N ARG A 269 5.96 30.37 -28.81
CA ARG A 269 6.68 31.35 -29.63
C ARG A 269 6.43 32.78 -29.18
N VAL A 270 5.18 33.15 -28.90
CA VAL A 270 4.83 34.48 -28.38
C VAL A 270 5.48 34.73 -27.01
N MET A 271 5.56 33.73 -26.14
CA MET A 271 6.29 33.84 -24.87
C MET A 271 7.81 33.96 -25.07
N GLU A 272 8.40 33.19 -25.98
CA GLU A 272 9.82 33.25 -26.31
C GLU A 272 10.20 34.62 -26.91
N GLU A 273 9.38 35.17 -27.80
CA GLU A 273 9.53 36.51 -28.36
C GLU A 273 9.43 37.59 -27.27
N GLN A 274 8.44 37.50 -26.36
CA GLN A 274 8.33 38.43 -25.23
C GLN A 274 9.51 38.31 -24.26
N PHE A 275 9.98 37.09 -23.98
CA PHE A 275 11.10 36.85 -23.08
C PHE A 275 12.42 37.33 -23.70
N ALA A 276 12.64 37.10 -24.99
CA ALA A 276 13.79 37.62 -25.74
C ALA A 276 13.78 39.16 -25.80
N ALA A 277 12.61 39.78 -26.00
CA ALA A 277 12.46 41.24 -25.96
C ALA A 277 12.79 41.81 -24.56
N GLN A 278 12.29 41.19 -23.49
CA GLN A 278 12.62 41.56 -22.10
C GLN A 278 14.11 41.36 -21.80
N GLN A 279 14.72 40.26 -22.26
CA GLN A 279 16.16 40.02 -22.13
C GLN A 279 16.98 41.08 -22.87
N ALA A 280 16.60 41.44 -24.10
CA ALA A 280 17.28 42.49 -24.86
C ALA A 280 17.16 43.87 -24.19
N GLU A 281 15.99 44.21 -23.63
CA GLU A 281 15.80 45.44 -22.87
C GLU A 281 16.65 45.46 -21.59
N LEU A 282 16.73 44.34 -20.86
CA LEU A 282 17.57 44.20 -19.67
C LEU A 282 19.06 44.26 -20.00
N LEU A 283 19.51 43.60 -21.08
CA LEU A 283 20.90 43.68 -21.55
C LEU A 283 21.26 45.08 -22.04
N ALA A 284 20.36 45.80 -22.70
CA ALA A 284 20.57 47.20 -23.06
C ALA A 284 20.70 48.10 -21.82
N LYS A 285 19.89 47.86 -20.77
CA LYS A 285 20.04 48.55 -19.47
C LYS A 285 21.37 48.21 -18.78
N ILE A 286 21.82 46.96 -18.85
CA ILE A 286 23.13 46.54 -18.32
C ILE A 286 24.25 47.25 -19.09
N ALA A 287 24.23 47.26 -20.43
CA ALA A 287 25.23 47.96 -21.24
C ALA A 287 25.25 49.49 -20.99
N LEU A 288 24.10 50.10 -20.71
CA LEU A 288 24.01 51.51 -20.28
C LEU A 288 24.65 51.73 -18.89
N LEU A 289 24.51 50.78 -17.98
CA LEU A 289 25.13 50.81 -16.65
C LEU A 289 26.63 50.50 -16.68
N GLU A 290 27.09 49.66 -17.62
CA GLU A 290 28.50 49.31 -17.82
C GLU A 290 29.27 50.42 -18.55
N SER A 291 28.68 51.03 -19.58
CA SER A 291 29.20 52.27 -20.17
C SER A 291 29.10 53.47 -19.22
N GLY A 292 28.16 53.44 -18.27
CA GLY A 292 28.08 54.32 -17.09
C GLY A 292 28.88 53.85 -15.88
N GLY A 293 29.87 52.97 -16.06
CA GLY A 293 30.49 52.19 -14.98
C GLY A 293 31.74 52.78 -14.30
N GLY A 294 31.71 54.02 -13.79
CA GLY A 294 32.88 54.50 -13.02
C GLY A 294 32.92 55.94 -12.51
N GLY A 295 32.11 56.30 -11.50
CA GLY A 295 32.24 57.61 -10.84
C GLY A 295 31.31 57.80 -9.64
N GLY A 296 31.75 57.45 -8.43
CA GLY A 296 30.93 57.52 -7.23
C GLY A 296 31.04 58.83 -6.43
N LYS A 297 29.89 59.23 -5.85
CA LYS A 297 29.65 60.04 -4.62
C LYS A 297 29.43 61.56 -4.68
N THR A 298 28.49 61.93 -3.80
CA THR A 298 28.22 63.23 -3.12
C THR A 298 27.69 64.43 -3.90
N GLY A 299 26.38 64.71 -3.71
CA GLY A 299 25.98 65.85 -2.85
C GLY A 299 25.31 67.07 -3.49
N LEU A 300 24.08 67.35 -3.01
CA LEU A 300 23.38 68.64 -2.94
C LEU A 300 22.81 69.35 -4.21
N THR A 301 21.49 69.57 -4.12
CA THR A 301 20.57 70.57 -4.71
C THR A 301 21.13 71.99 -4.93
N PRO A 302 20.56 72.86 -5.81
CA PRO A 302 19.14 72.99 -6.26
C PRO A 302 18.98 72.99 -7.81
N GLY A 303 17.86 73.33 -8.48
CA GLY A 303 16.48 73.74 -8.12
C GLY A 303 15.70 74.31 -9.33
N SER A 304 14.43 74.77 -9.12
CA SER A 304 13.51 75.42 -10.11
C SER A 304 13.10 74.58 -11.35
N SER A 305 11.83 74.14 -11.47
CA SER A 305 10.63 74.87 -11.99
C SER A 305 10.63 74.96 -13.54
N LEU A 306 9.56 74.74 -14.31
CA LEU A 306 8.09 74.88 -14.15
C LEU A 306 7.48 74.09 -15.37
N VAL A 307 6.34 73.36 -15.33
CA VAL A 307 4.94 73.81 -15.20
C VAL A 307 4.02 72.62 -14.83
N THR A 308 2.92 72.94 -14.15
CA THR A 308 1.83 72.09 -13.59
C THR A 308 0.95 71.38 -14.65
N PRO A 309 0.13 70.38 -14.24
CA PRO A 309 -1.28 70.71 -13.95
C PRO A 309 -1.75 70.24 -12.55
N GLY A 310 -2.82 70.87 -12.05
CA GLY A 310 -3.18 70.90 -10.63
C GLY A 310 -3.77 69.62 -10.03
N ALA A 311 -3.48 69.41 -8.75
CA ALA A 311 -4.14 68.44 -7.86
C ALA A 311 -5.62 68.85 -7.57
N SER A 312 -6.48 68.05 -6.94
CA SER A 312 -6.41 67.71 -5.50
C SER A 312 -7.58 66.81 -5.04
N VAL A 313 -7.47 66.21 -3.82
CA VAL A 313 -8.56 65.64 -2.96
C VAL A 313 -9.10 64.25 -3.41
N GLN A 314 -9.19 63.17 -2.59
CA GLN A 314 -8.85 62.87 -1.18
C GLN A 314 -8.59 61.34 -0.94
N ARG A 315 -8.14 60.95 0.28
CA ARG A 315 -7.82 59.56 0.75
C ARG A 315 -9.06 58.68 1.03
N PRO A 316 -8.93 57.33 1.16
CA PRO A 316 -8.59 56.63 2.44
C PRO A 316 -7.41 55.62 2.28
N MET A 317 -6.43 55.54 3.19
CA MET A 317 -6.39 54.80 4.48
C MET A 317 -6.30 53.25 4.42
N SER A 318 -5.05 52.76 4.45
CA SER A 318 -4.51 51.61 5.23
C SER A 318 -5.21 50.23 5.27
N SER A 319 -4.50 49.21 4.78
CA SER A 319 -4.63 47.80 5.23
C SER A 319 -3.25 47.13 5.36
N SER A 320 -2.63 47.26 6.54
CA SER A 320 -1.34 46.61 6.87
C SER A 320 -1.55 45.50 7.90
N SER A 321 -1.87 44.28 7.44
CA SER A 321 -2.02 43.11 8.32
C SER A 321 -1.76 41.74 7.69
N GLN A 322 -1.62 41.62 6.36
CA GLN A 322 -1.56 40.31 5.68
C GLN A 322 -0.15 39.74 5.43
N SER A 323 0.94 40.46 5.74
CA SER A 323 2.30 40.03 5.40
C SER A 323 3.03 39.22 6.49
N GLN A 324 2.57 39.24 7.75
CA GLN A 324 3.28 38.57 8.85
C GLN A 324 2.82 37.12 9.13
N ALA A 325 1.64 36.72 8.65
CA ALA A 325 1.11 35.37 8.87
C ALA A 325 1.81 34.26 8.05
N LYS A 326 2.44 34.59 6.91
CA LYS A 326 3.00 33.59 5.98
C LYS A 326 4.43 33.12 6.30
N HIS A 327 5.18 33.85 7.13
CA HIS A 327 6.55 33.44 7.49
C HIS A 327 6.66 32.54 8.74
N ALA A 328 5.61 32.46 9.57
CA ALA A 328 5.63 31.62 10.77
C ALA A 328 5.35 30.12 10.50
N ALA A 329 4.66 29.79 9.39
CA ALA A 329 4.28 28.42 9.07
C ALA A 329 5.42 27.58 8.46
N ALA A 330 6.43 28.21 7.85
CA ALA A 330 7.50 27.52 7.13
C ALA A 330 8.61 26.94 8.04
N THR A 331 8.81 27.52 9.23
CA THR A 331 9.90 27.14 10.15
C THR A 331 9.55 25.98 11.09
N ALA A 332 8.26 25.64 11.26
CA ALA A 332 7.85 24.53 12.12
C ALA A 332 8.07 23.13 11.49
N ALA A 333 8.04 23.03 10.15
CA ALA A 333 8.13 21.74 9.45
C ALA A 333 9.55 21.12 9.42
N VAL A 334 10.60 21.93 9.60
CA VAL A 334 12.00 21.47 9.47
C VAL A 334 12.53 20.87 10.78
N ALA A 335 11.97 21.25 11.93
CA ALA A 335 12.42 20.76 13.24
C ALA A 335 11.99 19.32 13.57
N ALA A 336 10.92 18.81 12.94
CA ALA A 336 10.37 17.47 13.24
C ALA A 336 11.15 16.31 12.61
N ALA A 337 12.01 16.57 11.61
CA ALA A 337 12.71 15.53 10.85
C ALA A 337 14.06 15.08 11.47
N ALA A 338 14.56 15.77 12.51
CA ALA A 338 15.92 15.57 13.04
C ALA A 338 16.00 14.66 14.28
N ALA A 339 14.87 14.17 14.82
CA ALA A 339 14.82 13.45 16.10
C ALA A 339 14.81 11.91 16.01
N ALA A 340 14.91 11.34 14.81
CA ALA A 340 14.68 9.91 14.55
C ALA A 340 15.94 9.06 14.29
N ALA A 341 17.14 9.54 14.65
CA ALA A 341 18.40 8.85 14.35
C ALA A 341 19.46 8.94 15.47
N SER A 342 19.41 8.02 16.45
CA SER A 342 20.59 7.63 17.24
C SER A 342 20.40 6.23 17.85
N PRO A 343 21.41 5.32 17.81
CA PRO A 343 21.24 3.92 18.20
C PRO A 343 21.44 3.66 19.71
N ALA A 344 20.72 2.67 20.23
CA ALA A 344 20.85 2.20 21.61
C ALA A 344 22.07 1.25 21.79
N ALA A 345 22.72 1.34 22.96
CA ALA A 345 23.74 0.41 23.43
C ALA A 345 23.24 -0.36 24.69
N PRO A 346 23.72 -1.60 24.95
CA PRO A 346 23.12 -2.47 25.96
C PRO A 346 23.68 -2.26 27.39
N PRO A 347 22.91 -2.57 28.44
CA PRO A 347 23.39 -2.59 29.82
C PRO A 347 24.18 -3.87 30.16
N SER A 348 25.00 -3.75 31.21
CA SER A 348 25.75 -4.85 31.87
C SER A 348 24.96 -5.47 33.01
#